data_AF-A0A7D5IPT9-F1
#
_entry.id   AF-A0A7D5IPT9-F1
#
_cell.length_a   1.000
_cell.length_b   1.000
_cell.length_c   1.000
_cell.angle_alpha   90.00
_cell.angle_beta   90.00
_cell.angle_gamma   90.00
#
_symmetry.space_group_name_H-M   'P 1'
#
loop_
_entity.id
_entity.type
_entity.pdbx_description
1 polymer ?
#
loop_
_entity_poly.entity_id
_entity_poly.type
_entity_poly.pdbx_seq_one_letter_code
_entity_poly.pdbx_strand_id
1 'polypeptide(L)'
;MNFSIDSNIIIGLANPKDRLHKKCLILFKDRRHDELFLCSTALKESENNFKNKINQTIVKLLKEILPIFNNTKMTKFEYQDKLVQAFKKVKSSNPGISNFLDLVYDEVVDFLQENNRDALPTFLAELGERYSQSLFKRLDQHISEEISILGLDHEHLSGIKEKTTSVYFKDTNDEKIYRELMTNLPKLEPVDFYTADREFAKKINQSYMDCLKYFGYEDGSFSCILL
;
A
#
# COMPACT_ATOMS: atom_id res chain seq x y z
N MET A 1 -10.82 2.36 -20.32
CA MET A 1 -10.85 3.63 -19.53
C MET A 1 -9.62 3.60 -18.66
N ASN A 2 -8.99 4.73 -18.34
CA ASN A 2 -7.77 4.68 -17.54
C ASN A 2 -8.14 4.71 -16.06
N PHE A 3 -7.30 4.14 -15.21
CA PHE A 3 -7.45 4.29 -13.77
C PHE A 3 -6.12 4.46 -13.08
N SER A 4 -6.18 5.09 -11.91
CA SER A 4 -5.03 5.26 -11.03
C SER A 4 -5.46 5.03 -9.58
N ILE A 5 -4.51 4.68 -8.72
CA ILE A 5 -4.80 4.26 -7.35
C ILE A 5 -3.84 4.88 -6.36
N ASP A 6 -4.35 5.13 -5.16
CA ASP A 6 -3.61 5.66 -4.03
C ASP A 6 -2.79 4.58 -3.30
N SER A 7 -1.88 5.01 -2.42
CA SER A 7 -1.00 4.13 -1.64
C SER A 7 -1.78 3.16 -0.74
N ASN A 8 -2.90 3.61 -0.16
CA ASN A 8 -3.77 2.75 0.66
C ASN A 8 -4.44 1.61 -0.14
N ILE A 9 -4.73 1.82 -1.44
CA ILE A 9 -5.31 0.79 -2.31
C ILE A 9 -4.24 -0.23 -2.68
N ILE A 10 -3.02 0.23 -2.99
CA ILE A 10 -1.87 -0.62 -3.26
C ILE A 10 -1.58 -1.54 -2.06
N ILE A 11 -1.51 -0.98 -0.85
CA ILE A 11 -1.30 -1.75 0.38
C ILE A 11 -2.46 -2.73 0.62
N GLY A 12 -3.71 -2.28 0.42
CA GLY A 12 -4.90 -3.11 0.56
C GLY A 12 -4.89 -4.32 -0.37
N LEU A 13 -4.45 -4.14 -1.63
CA LEU A 13 -4.32 -5.24 -2.56
C LEU A 13 -3.22 -6.22 -2.14
N ALA A 14 -2.05 -5.71 -1.74
CA ALA A 14 -0.90 -6.53 -1.40
C ALA A 14 -1.02 -7.29 -0.07
N ASN A 15 -1.81 -6.80 0.89
CA ASN A 15 -1.99 -7.43 2.20
C ASN A 15 -3.34 -8.17 2.29
N PRO A 16 -3.36 -9.52 2.25
CA PRO A 16 -4.60 -10.30 2.32
C PRO A 16 -5.37 -10.19 3.65
N LYS A 17 -4.72 -9.64 4.69
CA LYS A 17 -5.33 -9.38 6.00
C LYS A 17 -5.86 -7.95 6.14
N ASP A 18 -5.68 -7.11 5.13
CA ASP A 18 -6.18 -5.75 5.15
C ASP A 18 -7.71 -5.71 4.99
N ARG A 19 -8.36 -4.77 5.68
CA ARG A 19 -9.81 -4.55 5.58
C ARG A 19 -10.26 -4.16 4.17
N LEU A 20 -9.37 -3.54 3.38
CA LEU A 20 -9.64 -3.11 2.01
C LEU A 20 -9.40 -4.23 0.98
N HIS A 21 -8.71 -5.31 1.35
CA HIS A 21 -8.24 -6.32 0.41
C HIS A 21 -9.32 -6.85 -0.54
N LYS A 22 -10.47 -7.24 0.00
CA LYS A 22 -11.59 -7.74 -0.81
C LYS A 22 -12.12 -6.69 -1.79
N LYS A 23 -12.19 -5.42 -1.37
CA LYS A 23 -12.66 -4.32 -2.23
C LYS A 23 -11.64 -4.03 -3.34
N CYS A 24 -10.34 -4.03 -3.01
CA CYS A 24 -9.28 -3.88 -3.99
C CYS A 24 -9.31 -5.01 -5.04
N LEU A 25 -9.52 -6.26 -4.62
CA LEU A 25 -9.65 -7.38 -5.57
C LEU A 25 -10.85 -7.23 -6.50
N ILE A 26 -11.99 -6.72 -6.00
CA ILE A 26 -13.17 -6.45 -6.83
C ILE A 26 -12.85 -5.34 -7.84
N LEU A 27 -12.26 -4.23 -7.39
CA LEU A 27 -11.82 -3.15 -8.27
C LEU A 27 -10.93 -3.66 -9.41
N PHE A 28 -9.89 -4.43 -9.09
CA PHE A 28 -8.96 -4.95 -10.09
C PHE A 28 -9.60 -5.99 -11.03
N LYS A 29 -10.58 -6.74 -10.54
CA LYS A 29 -11.36 -7.66 -11.38
C LYS A 29 -12.23 -6.90 -12.37
N ASP A 30 -12.90 -5.85 -11.92
CA ASP A 30 -13.81 -5.05 -12.74
C ASP A 30 -13.04 -4.18 -13.76
N ARG A 31 -11.79 -3.80 -13.41
CA ARG A 31 -10.87 -2.96 -14.21
C ARG A 31 -9.76 -3.74 -14.90
N ARG A 32 -9.88 -5.06 -15.04
CA ARG A 32 -8.76 -5.91 -15.50
C ARG A 32 -8.20 -5.51 -16.87
N HIS A 33 -9.05 -5.00 -17.75
CA HIS A 33 -8.72 -4.59 -19.13
C HIS A 33 -8.52 -3.08 -19.30
N ASP A 34 -8.54 -2.33 -18.20
CA ASP A 34 -8.28 -0.90 -18.18
C ASP A 34 -6.77 -0.68 -17.95
N GLU A 35 -6.22 0.43 -18.45
CA GLU A 35 -4.81 0.77 -18.25
C GLU A 35 -4.61 1.38 -16.85
N LEU A 36 -3.71 0.77 -16.06
CA LEU A 36 -3.35 1.28 -14.74
C LEU A 36 -2.16 2.23 -14.83
N PHE A 37 -2.37 3.44 -14.32
CA PHE A 37 -1.31 4.41 -14.10
C PHE A 37 -0.99 4.55 -12.61
N LEU A 38 0.28 4.37 -12.24
CA LEU A 38 0.76 4.51 -10.86
C LEU A 38 1.64 5.72 -10.68
N CYS A 39 1.23 6.65 -9.82
CA CYS A 39 2.09 7.70 -9.29
C CYS A 39 3.34 7.10 -8.64
N SER A 40 4.53 7.52 -9.09
CA SER A 40 5.80 7.09 -8.52
C SER A 40 5.89 7.40 -7.03
N THR A 41 5.24 8.49 -6.59
CA THR A 41 5.15 8.83 -5.17
C THR A 41 4.26 7.83 -4.42
N ALA A 42 3.10 7.45 -4.95
CA ALA A 42 2.21 6.47 -4.33
C ALA A 42 2.88 5.09 -4.20
N LEU A 43 3.66 4.68 -5.21
CA LEU A 43 4.43 3.44 -5.18
C LEU A 43 5.50 3.48 -4.07
N LYS A 44 6.36 4.51 -4.07
CA LYS A 44 7.42 4.66 -3.04
C LYS A 44 6.85 4.78 -1.63
N GLU A 45 5.75 5.49 -1.48
CA GLU A 45 5.05 5.58 -0.21
C GLU A 45 4.54 4.20 0.24
N SER A 46 3.91 3.45 -0.65
CA SER A 46 3.40 2.11 -0.36
C SER A 46 4.52 1.16 0.07
N GLU A 47 5.63 1.14 -0.67
CA GLU A 47 6.83 0.35 -0.36
C GLU A 47 7.35 0.66 1.05
N ASN A 48 7.58 1.95 1.33
CA ASN A 48 8.08 2.40 2.63
C ASN A 48 7.10 2.10 3.76
N ASN A 49 5.80 2.36 3.55
CA ASN A 49 4.77 2.07 4.55
C ASN A 49 4.67 0.58 4.84
N PHE A 50 4.68 -0.27 3.82
CA PHE A 50 4.61 -1.71 3.98
C PHE A 50 5.83 -2.23 4.74
N LYS A 51 7.04 -1.84 4.32
CA LYS A 51 8.31 -2.19 4.98
C LYS A 51 8.32 -1.73 6.44
N ASN A 52 7.96 -0.48 6.70
CA ASN A 52 7.96 0.09 8.05
C ASN A 52 6.93 -0.59 8.95
N LYS A 53 5.74 -0.92 8.45
CA LYS A 53 4.69 -1.62 9.22
C LYS A 53 5.08 -3.05 9.55
N ILE A 54 5.67 -3.79 8.62
CA ILE A 54 6.23 -5.12 8.88
C ILE A 54 7.35 -5.01 9.92
N ASN A 55 8.31 -4.12 9.75
CA ASN A 55 9.42 -3.95 10.70
C ASN A 55 8.94 -3.57 12.10
N GLN A 56 7.98 -2.66 12.21
CA GLN A 56 7.34 -2.30 13.48
C GLN A 56 6.69 -3.52 14.14
N THR A 57 5.98 -4.33 13.36
CA THR A 57 5.34 -5.57 13.81
C THR A 57 6.38 -6.55 14.34
N ILE A 58 7.46 -6.75 13.60
CA ILE A 58 8.56 -7.65 13.98
C ILE A 58 9.25 -7.16 15.26
N VAL A 59 9.54 -5.86 15.40
CA VAL A 59 10.14 -5.31 16.62
C VAL A 59 9.25 -5.55 17.85
N LYS A 60 7.93 -5.43 17.69
CA LYS A 60 6.97 -5.73 18.77
C LYS A 60 6.95 -7.21 19.10
N LEU A 61 7.01 -8.07 18.08
CA LEU A 61 7.01 -9.51 18.21
C LEU A 61 8.29 -10.04 18.85
N LEU A 62 9.47 -9.55 18.43
CA LEU A 62 10.80 -10.00 18.89
C LEU A 62 10.91 -10.01 20.42
N LYS A 63 10.36 -9.00 21.09
CA LYS A 63 10.34 -8.92 22.55
C LYS A 63 9.69 -10.14 23.23
N GLU A 64 8.68 -10.70 22.59
CA GLU A 64 7.91 -11.85 23.11
C GLU A 64 8.49 -13.18 22.64
N ILE A 65 9.08 -13.25 21.44
CA ILE A 65 9.55 -14.51 20.85
C ILE A 65 11.02 -14.84 21.17
N LEU A 66 11.86 -13.85 21.51
CA LEU A 66 13.27 -14.07 21.88
C LEU A 66 13.47 -15.10 23.01
N PRO A 67 12.70 -15.07 24.12
CA PRO A 67 12.81 -16.09 25.17
C PRO A 67 12.41 -17.50 24.71
N ILE A 68 11.53 -17.59 23.70
CA ILE A 68 11.08 -18.87 23.14
C ILE A 68 12.23 -19.48 22.32
N PHE A 69 12.92 -18.67 21.51
CA PHE A 69 14.06 -19.12 20.70
C PHE A 69 15.25 -19.59 21.51
N ASN A 70 15.58 -18.86 22.58
CA ASN A 70 16.76 -19.18 23.39
C ASN A 70 16.58 -20.44 24.25
N ASN A 71 15.38 -21.05 24.24
CA ASN A 71 15.09 -22.25 25.02
C ASN A 71 15.22 -23.52 24.15
N THR A 72 16.44 -24.06 24.11
CA THR A 72 16.79 -25.26 23.34
C THR A 72 16.12 -26.54 23.84
N LYS A 73 15.59 -26.55 25.07
CA LYS A 73 14.97 -27.72 25.71
C LYS A 73 13.48 -27.89 25.38
N MET A 74 12.89 -26.93 24.66
CA MET A 74 11.46 -26.91 24.37
C MET A 74 11.10 -27.91 23.26
N THR A 75 10.03 -28.68 23.50
CA THR A 75 9.45 -29.57 22.48
C THR A 75 8.82 -28.75 21.35
N LYS A 76 8.58 -29.39 20.19
CA LYS A 76 7.93 -28.74 19.04
C LYS A 76 6.53 -28.21 19.40
N PHE A 77 5.75 -28.97 20.17
CA PHE A 77 4.40 -28.57 20.57
C PHE A 77 4.41 -27.36 21.51
N GLU A 78 5.25 -27.38 22.54
CA GLU A 78 5.41 -26.25 23.46
C GLU A 78 5.89 -24.98 22.74
N TYR A 79 6.79 -25.14 21.76
CA TYR A 79 7.26 -24.04 20.93
C TYR A 79 6.11 -23.40 20.15
N GLN A 80 5.29 -24.22 19.49
CA GLN A 80 4.14 -23.74 18.73
C GLN A 80 3.10 -23.05 19.63
N ASP A 81 2.76 -23.64 20.78
CA ASP A 81 1.81 -23.03 21.72
C ASP A 81 2.31 -21.67 22.22
N LYS A 82 3.57 -21.58 22.65
CA LYS A 82 4.16 -20.30 23.11
C LYS A 82 4.24 -19.28 22.00
N LEU A 83 4.55 -19.69 20.77
CA LEU A 83 4.56 -18.79 19.62
C LEU A 83 3.16 -18.20 19.39
N VAL A 84 2.13 -19.04 19.38
CA VAL A 84 0.73 -18.59 19.25
C VAL A 84 0.34 -17.62 20.37
N GLN A 85 0.74 -17.91 21.62
CA GLN A 85 0.48 -17.02 22.74
C GLN A 85 1.19 -15.67 22.60
N ALA A 86 2.44 -15.65 22.12
CA ALA A 86 3.18 -14.42 21.85
C ALA A 86 2.47 -13.55 20.81
N PHE A 87 2.05 -14.13 19.68
CA PHE A 87 1.29 -13.40 18.65
C PHE A 87 -0.03 -12.85 19.21
N LYS A 88 -0.80 -13.64 19.96
CA LYS A 88 -2.05 -13.18 20.60
C LYS A 88 -1.81 -11.99 21.54
N LYS A 89 -0.76 -12.06 22.36
CA LYS A 89 -0.38 -11.00 23.30
C LYS A 89 0.05 -9.71 22.59
N VAL A 90 0.82 -9.81 21.51
CA VAL A 90 1.20 -8.63 20.71
C VAL A 90 -0.04 -8.03 20.04
N LYS A 91 -0.94 -8.86 19.51
CA LYS A 91 -2.18 -8.44 18.85
C LYS A 91 -3.07 -7.64 19.78
N SER A 92 -3.32 -8.14 21.00
CA SER A 92 -4.15 -7.45 21.99
C SER A 92 -3.55 -6.12 22.43
N SER A 93 -2.22 -6.04 22.48
CA SER A 93 -1.50 -4.85 22.95
C SER A 93 -1.28 -3.80 21.86
N ASN A 94 -1.45 -4.15 20.58
CA ASN A 94 -1.18 -3.27 19.43
C ASN A 94 -2.23 -3.44 18.32
N PRO A 95 -3.50 -3.05 18.55
CA PRO A 95 -4.58 -3.26 17.58
C PRO A 95 -4.33 -2.59 16.22
N GLY A 96 -3.59 -1.47 16.20
CA GLY A 96 -3.28 -0.70 14.99
C GLY A 96 -2.28 -1.36 14.01
N ILE A 97 -1.71 -2.52 14.36
CA ILE A 97 -0.87 -3.34 13.46
C ILE A 97 -1.41 -4.76 13.30
N SER A 98 -2.64 -5.02 13.72
CA SER A 98 -3.20 -6.37 13.80
C SER A 98 -3.23 -7.11 12.45
N ASN A 99 -3.58 -6.43 11.36
CA ASN A 99 -3.54 -6.98 10.00
C ASN A 99 -2.11 -7.37 9.57
N PHE A 100 -1.12 -6.52 9.82
CA PHE A 100 0.29 -6.82 9.53
C PHE A 100 0.83 -7.92 10.44
N LEU A 101 0.37 -8.01 11.69
CA LEU A 101 0.72 -9.09 12.59
C LEU A 101 0.16 -10.44 12.14
N ASP A 102 -1.08 -10.47 11.65
CA ASP A 102 -1.68 -11.67 11.07
C ASP A 102 -0.94 -12.09 9.79
N LEU A 103 -0.49 -11.12 8.98
CA LEU A 103 0.34 -11.40 7.81
C LEU A 103 1.69 -12.00 8.20
N VAL A 104 2.38 -11.41 9.17
CA VAL A 104 3.65 -11.94 9.69
C VAL A 104 3.45 -13.33 10.31
N TYR A 105 2.32 -13.59 10.97
CA TYR A 105 2.02 -14.90 11.54
C TYR A 105 1.96 -15.98 10.46
N ASP A 106 1.20 -15.76 9.40
CA ASP A 106 1.07 -16.71 8.28
C ASP A 106 2.45 -17.00 7.65
N GLU A 107 3.24 -15.96 7.40
CA GLU A 107 4.61 -16.07 6.86
C GLU A 107 5.54 -16.88 7.78
N VAL A 108 5.44 -16.69 9.09
CA VAL A 108 6.22 -17.46 10.07
C VAL A 108 5.78 -18.93 10.10
N VAL A 109 4.47 -19.18 10.02
CA VAL A 109 3.94 -20.55 10.00
C VAL A 109 4.42 -21.28 8.76
N ASP A 110 4.30 -20.67 7.59
CA ASP A 110 4.72 -21.25 6.32
C ASP A 110 6.23 -21.51 6.30
N PHE A 111 7.04 -20.54 6.76
CA PHE A 111 8.48 -20.70 6.89
C PHE A 111 8.86 -21.90 7.76
N LEU A 112 8.21 -22.08 8.91
CA LEU A 112 8.50 -23.16 9.86
C LEU A 112 8.03 -24.55 9.38
N GLN A 113 7.23 -24.64 8.32
CA GLN A 113 6.92 -25.94 7.69
C GLN A 113 8.13 -26.49 6.92
N GLU A 114 8.93 -25.61 6.32
CA GLU A 114 9.99 -25.97 5.39
C GLU A 114 11.40 -25.73 5.92
N ASN A 115 11.54 -24.97 7.02
CA ASN A 115 12.84 -24.50 7.51
C ASN A 115 13.07 -24.79 9.01
N ASN A 116 14.33 -24.74 9.43
CA ASN A 116 14.69 -24.84 10.84
C ASN A 116 14.35 -23.53 11.58
N ARG A 117 13.81 -23.66 12.81
CA ARG A 117 13.51 -22.56 13.73
C ARG A 117 14.69 -21.63 13.98
N ASP A 118 15.91 -22.14 13.91
CA ASP A 118 17.13 -21.35 14.15
C ASP A 118 17.37 -20.28 13.07
N ALA A 119 16.79 -20.46 11.87
CA ALA A 119 16.86 -19.51 10.77
C ALA A 119 15.76 -18.44 10.80
N LEU A 120 14.78 -18.56 11.71
CA LEU A 120 13.64 -17.64 11.80
C LEU A 120 14.04 -16.17 12.08
N PRO A 121 15.06 -15.86 12.92
CA PRO A 121 15.50 -14.48 13.11
C PRO A 121 15.97 -13.80 11.82
N THR A 122 16.75 -14.51 10.98
CA THR A 122 17.21 -14.00 9.68
C THR A 122 16.04 -13.79 8.74
N PHE A 123 15.12 -14.76 8.66
CA PHE A 123 13.90 -14.64 7.88
C PHE A 123 13.09 -13.40 8.25
N LEU A 124 12.90 -13.14 9.55
CA LEU A 124 12.18 -11.97 10.04
C LEU A 124 12.91 -10.67 9.69
N ALA A 125 14.24 -10.61 9.85
CA ALA A 125 15.02 -9.43 9.51
C ALA A 125 14.89 -9.00 8.04
N GLU A 126 14.69 -9.97 7.14
CA GLU A 126 14.55 -9.74 5.70
C GLU A 126 13.10 -9.57 5.24
N LEU A 127 12.11 -9.88 6.08
CA LEU A 127 10.70 -9.96 5.67
C LEU A 127 10.16 -8.62 5.15
N GLY A 128 10.47 -7.51 5.82
CA GLY A 128 10.02 -6.18 5.40
C GLY A 128 10.58 -5.77 4.04
N GLU A 129 11.84 -6.12 3.77
CA GLU A 129 12.49 -5.84 2.48
C GLU A 129 11.88 -6.70 1.36
N ARG A 130 11.68 -8.00 1.60
CA ARG A 130 11.05 -8.91 0.63
C ARG A 130 9.65 -8.46 0.24
N TYR A 131 8.85 -7.97 1.20
CA TYR A 131 7.52 -7.44 0.91
C TYR A 131 7.58 -6.12 0.13
N SER A 132 8.49 -5.21 0.49
CA SER A 132 8.70 -3.98 -0.27
C SER A 132 9.01 -4.26 -1.74
N GLN A 133 9.94 -5.18 -2.01
CA GLN A 133 10.38 -5.51 -3.36
C GLN A 133 9.36 -6.34 -4.17
N SER A 134 8.45 -7.04 -3.49
CA SER A 134 7.43 -7.87 -4.16
C SER A 134 6.09 -7.16 -4.35
N LEU A 135 5.92 -5.96 -3.80
CA LEU A 135 4.67 -5.21 -3.85
C LEU A 135 4.25 -4.92 -5.31
N PHE A 136 5.18 -4.44 -6.15
CA PHE A 136 4.92 -4.24 -7.58
C PHE A 136 4.58 -5.55 -8.30
N LYS A 137 5.31 -6.64 -8.02
CA LYS A 137 5.03 -7.96 -8.61
C LYS A 137 3.64 -8.48 -8.23
N ARG A 138 3.16 -8.17 -7.03
CA ARG A 138 1.81 -8.53 -6.58
C ARG A 138 0.74 -7.71 -7.30
N LEU A 139 0.98 -6.43 -7.60
CA LEU A 139 0.08 -5.63 -8.42
C LEU A 139 -0.01 -6.18 -9.85
N ASP A 140 1.13 -6.52 -10.44
CA ASP A 140 1.26 -7.06 -11.80
C ASP A 140 0.49 -8.38 -12.00
N GLN A 141 0.36 -9.19 -10.95
CA GLN A 141 -0.43 -10.43 -10.98
C GLN A 141 -1.94 -10.20 -11.15
N HIS A 142 -2.44 -8.98 -10.93
CA HIS A 142 -3.87 -8.68 -10.91
C HIS A 142 -4.37 -7.91 -12.15
N ILE A 143 -3.49 -7.45 -13.03
CA ILE A 143 -3.83 -6.68 -14.23
C ILE A 143 -3.36 -7.44 -15.49
N SER A 144 -4.10 -7.33 -16.60
CA SER A 144 -3.65 -7.93 -17.87
C SER A 144 -2.78 -7.02 -18.72
N GLU A 145 -2.93 -5.70 -18.55
CA GLU A 145 -2.15 -4.66 -19.22
C GLU A 145 -0.89 -4.28 -18.44
N GLU A 146 0.07 -3.67 -19.13
CA GLU A 146 1.29 -3.13 -18.51
C GLU A 146 0.96 -1.96 -17.58
N ILE A 147 1.64 -1.89 -16.43
CA ILE A 147 1.48 -0.81 -15.47
C ILE A 147 2.38 0.38 -15.87
N SER A 148 1.75 1.51 -16.19
CA SER A 148 2.43 2.76 -16.54
C SER A 148 2.80 3.56 -15.28
N ILE A 149 4.09 3.79 -15.02
CA ILE A 149 4.54 4.60 -13.87
C ILE A 149 4.64 6.08 -14.25
N LEU A 150 3.98 6.94 -13.46
CA LEU A 150 3.96 8.38 -13.62
C LEU A 150 4.96 9.07 -12.71
N GLY A 151 5.84 9.87 -13.30
CA GLY A 151 6.62 10.87 -12.59
C GLY A 151 5.97 12.25 -12.64
N LEU A 152 6.51 13.21 -11.91
CA LEU A 152 6.06 14.60 -12.00
C LEU A 152 6.36 15.16 -13.39
N ASP A 153 5.34 15.66 -14.10
CA ASP A 153 5.56 16.36 -15.37
C ASP A 153 5.91 17.83 -15.09
N HIS A 154 7.17 18.17 -15.33
CA HIS A 154 7.71 19.50 -15.07
C HIS A 154 7.19 20.56 -16.04
N GLU A 155 6.71 20.17 -17.23
CA GLU A 155 6.17 21.10 -18.22
C GLU A 155 4.89 21.77 -17.70
N HIS A 156 4.00 20.98 -17.09
CA HIS A 156 2.69 21.46 -16.62
C HIS A 156 2.70 21.89 -15.14
N LEU A 157 3.79 21.63 -14.41
CA LEU A 157 3.86 21.82 -12.95
C LEU A 157 3.49 23.23 -12.49
N SER A 158 3.97 24.27 -13.19
CA SER A 158 3.68 25.65 -12.80
C SER A 158 2.20 25.97 -12.90
N GLY A 159 1.56 25.58 -14.02
CA GLY A 159 0.13 25.79 -14.24
C GLY A 159 -0.70 25.04 -13.20
N ILE A 160 -0.38 23.77 -12.95
CA ILE A 160 -1.10 22.97 -11.95
C ILE A 160 -0.97 23.56 -10.55
N LYS A 161 0.22 23.97 -10.12
CA LYS A 161 0.40 24.59 -8.79
C LYS A 161 -0.47 25.83 -8.60
N GLU A 162 -0.58 26.67 -9.64
CA GLU A 162 -1.44 27.85 -9.60
C GLU A 162 -2.91 27.46 -9.42
N LYS A 163 -3.39 26.45 -10.17
CA LYS A 163 -4.77 25.95 -10.05
C LYS A 163 -5.08 25.26 -8.73
N THR A 164 -4.08 24.68 -8.07
CA THR A 164 -4.27 23.96 -6.81
C THR A 164 -3.88 24.76 -5.57
N THR A 165 -3.56 26.06 -5.70
CA THR A 165 -3.04 26.89 -4.59
C THR A 165 -4.03 27.03 -3.43
N SER A 166 -5.32 26.91 -3.68
CA SER A 166 -6.38 26.97 -2.65
C SER A 166 -6.49 25.71 -1.78
N VAL A 167 -5.82 24.62 -2.15
CA VAL A 167 -5.93 23.32 -1.48
C VAL A 167 -4.68 23.01 -0.67
N TYR A 168 -4.85 22.86 0.63
CA TYR A 168 -3.76 22.51 1.54
C TYR A 168 -3.75 21.02 1.89
N PHE A 169 -2.66 20.34 1.53
CA PHE A 169 -2.37 18.98 1.96
C PHE A 169 -1.44 19.01 3.18
N LYS A 170 -1.83 18.32 4.25
CA LYS A 170 -0.98 18.19 5.45
C LYS A 170 0.14 17.19 5.20
N ASP A 171 -0.17 16.13 4.46
CA ASP A 171 0.81 15.16 4.00
C ASP A 171 1.45 15.64 2.70
N THR A 172 2.78 15.63 2.65
CA THR A 172 3.53 15.99 1.44
C THR A 172 3.45 14.92 0.35
N ASN A 173 3.17 13.66 0.69
CA ASN A 173 2.99 12.59 -0.29
C ASN A 173 1.66 12.75 -1.03
N ASP A 174 0.56 13.01 -0.31
CA ASP A 174 -0.73 13.37 -0.89
C ASP A 174 -0.59 14.49 -1.94
N GLU A 175 0.08 15.58 -1.56
CA GLU A 175 0.28 16.71 -2.47
C GLU A 175 1.05 16.31 -3.73
N LYS A 176 2.09 15.49 -3.58
CA LYS A 176 2.90 15.00 -4.70
C LYS A 176 2.12 14.04 -5.59
N ILE A 177 1.36 13.10 -5.02
CA ILE A 177 0.49 12.19 -5.77
C ILE A 177 -0.51 13.01 -6.58
N TYR A 178 -1.17 13.98 -5.95
CA TYR A 178 -2.11 14.85 -6.65
C TYR A 178 -1.46 15.63 -7.79
N ARG A 179 -0.26 16.17 -7.58
CA ARG A 179 0.48 16.87 -8.64
C ARG A 179 0.94 15.92 -9.75
N GLU A 180 1.41 14.73 -9.43
CA GLU A 180 1.77 13.71 -10.44
C GLU A 180 0.57 13.35 -11.31
N LEU A 181 -0.62 13.16 -10.72
CA LEU A 181 -1.87 12.93 -11.46
C LEU A 181 -2.21 14.12 -12.37
N MET A 182 -2.34 15.31 -11.80
CA MET A 182 -2.84 16.48 -12.54
C MET A 182 -1.86 16.96 -13.60
N THR A 183 -0.56 16.87 -13.37
CA THR A 183 0.44 17.26 -14.38
C THR A 183 0.51 16.29 -15.56
N ASN A 184 0.14 15.02 -15.36
CA ASN A 184 0.08 14.03 -16.43
C ASN A 184 -1.32 13.86 -17.04
N LEU A 185 -2.32 14.65 -16.62
CA LEU A 185 -3.71 14.49 -17.05
C LEU A 185 -3.90 14.34 -18.57
N PRO A 186 -3.15 15.07 -19.45
CA PRO A 186 -3.24 14.88 -20.90
C PRO A 186 -2.89 13.46 -21.42
N LYS A 187 -2.13 12.69 -20.65
CA LYS A 187 -1.77 11.29 -20.96
C LYS A 187 -2.76 10.30 -20.35
N LEU A 188 -3.57 10.73 -19.38
CA LEU A 188 -4.41 9.88 -18.55
C LEU A 188 -5.89 9.96 -18.91
N GLU A 189 -6.36 11.07 -19.46
CA GLU A 189 -7.78 11.29 -19.67
C GLU A 189 -8.43 10.27 -20.64
N PRO A 190 -9.62 9.73 -20.33
CA PRO A 190 -10.35 9.86 -19.07
C PRO A 190 -9.80 8.91 -17.99
N VAL A 191 -9.67 9.40 -16.75
CA VAL A 191 -9.10 8.62 -15.63
C VAL A 191 -9.98 8.61 -14.37
N ASP A 192 -10.16 7.43 -13.80
CA ASP A 192 -10.73 7.24 -12.47
C ASP A 192 -9.61 7.04 -11.43
N PHE A 193 -9.52 7.93 -10.44
CA PHE A 193 -8.59 7.82 -9.33
C PHE A 193 -9.26 7.22 -8.09
N TYR A 194 -8.74 6.10 -7.58
CA TYR A 194 -9.29 5.40 -6.42
C TYR A 194 -8.46 5.62 -5.16
N THR A 195 -9.13 5.99 -4.07
CA THR A 195 -8.52 6.12 -2.72
C THR A 195 -9.47 5.63 -1.64
N ALA A 196 -8.94 5.22 -0.49
CA ALA A 196 -9.70 5.00 0.73
C ALA A 196 -9.55 6.17 1.73
N ASP A 197 -8.85 7.24 1.36
CA ASP A 197 -8.67 8.45 2.16
C ASP A 197 -9.74 9.50 1.82
N ARG A 198 -10.64 9.72 2.78
CA ARG A 198 -11.72 10.70 2.66
C ARG A 198 -11.23 12.14 2.66
N GLU A 199 -10.19 12.45 3.42
CA GLU A 199 -9.64 13.80 3.48
C GLU A 199 -8.94 14.13 2.16
N PHE A 200 -8.17 13.18 1.63
CA PHE A 200 -7.53 13.30 0.32
C PHE A 200 -8.55 13.49 -0.80
N ALA A 201 -9.56 12.62 -0.88
CA ALA A 201 -10.63 12.72 -1.88
C ALA A 201 -11.36 14.07 -1.80
N LYS A 202 -11.69 14.53 -0.59
CA LYS A 202 -12.35 15.84 -0.38
C LYS A 202 -11.49 17.00 -0.89
N LYS A 203 -10.16 16.93 -0.75
CA LYS A 203 -9.23 17.98 -1.18
C LYS A 203 -9.05 17.99 -2.70
N ILE A 204 -8.90 16.83 -3.32
CA ILE A 204 -8.85 16.72 -4.80
C ILE A 204 -10.13 17.31 -5.39
N ASN A 205 -11.29 16.92 -4.86
CA ASN A 205 -12.61 17.38 -5.31
C ASN A 205 -12.83 18.90 -5.20
N GLN A 206 -11.95 19.64 -4.49
CA GLN A 206 -12.01 21.10 -4.43
C GLN A 206 -11.30 21.80 -5.59
N SER A 207 -10.38 21.14 -6.31
CA SER A 207 -9.52 21.83 -7.28
C SER A 207 -9.32 21.10 -8.61
N TYR A 208 -9.69 19.82 -8.76
CA TYR A 208 -9.45 19.11 -10.03
C TYR A 208 -10.13 19.79 -11.23
N MET A 209 -11.28 20.43 -11.02
CA MET A 209 -11.99 21.17 -12.08
C MET A 209 -11.18 22.34 -12.65
N ASP A 210 -10.35 22.99 -11.83
CA ASP A 210 -9.50 24.08 -12.31
C ASP A 210 -8.31 23.54 -13.11
N CYS A 211 -7.85 22.32 -12.79
CA CYS A 211 -6.87 21.57 -13.59
C CYS A 211 -7.48 21.11 -14.93
N LEU A 212 -8.71 20.61 -14.94
CA LEU A 212 -9.42 20.24 -16.18
C LEU A 212 -9.59 21.44 -17.12
N LYS A 213 -10.06 22.57 -16.58
CA LYS A 213 -10.19 23.82 -17.35
C LYS A 213 -8.86 24.33 -17.89
N TYR A 214 -7.75 24.11 -17.17
CA TYR A 214 -6.42 24.49 -17.63
C TYR A 214 -6.03 23.74 -18.92
N PHE A 215 -6.43 22.49 -19.06
CA PHE A 215 -6.18 21.68 -20.27
C PHE A 215 -7.32 21.74 -21.31
N GLY A 216 -8.46 22.35 -20.98
CA GLY A 216 -9.62 22.43 -21.87
C GLY A 216 -10.50 21.19 -21.87
N TYR A 217 -10.52 20.44 -20.77
CA TYR A 217 -11.26 19.18 -20.61
C TYR A 217 -12.61 19.35 -19.91
N GLU A 218 -13.49 18.37 -20.11
CA GLU A 218 -14.84 18.31 -19.52
C GLU A 218 -14.83 17.63 -18.13
N ASP A 219 -15.92 17.73 -17.37
CA ASP A 219 -16.00 17.16 -15.99
C ASP A 219 -15.86 15.63 -15.98
N GLY A 220 -16.20 14.94 -17.08
CA GLY A 220 -16.08 13.47 -17.20
C GLY A 220 -14.65 12.95 -17.39
N SER A 221 -13.67 13.85 -17.54
CA SER A 221 -12.28 13.53 -17.87
C SER A 221 -11.46 13.05 -16.66
N PHE A 222 -11.93 13.36 -15.45
CA PHE A 222 -11.32 12.92 -14.20
C PHE A 222 -12.39 12.64 -13.16
N SER A 223 -12.28 11.51 -12.45
CA SER A 223 -13.09 11.27 -11.26
C SER A 223 -12.23 10.81 -10.09
N CYS A 224 -12.61 11.20 -8.87
CA CYS A 224 -11.98 10.73 -7.63
C CYS A 224 -13.00 9.91 -6.82
N ILE A 225 -12.74 8.61 -6.69
CA ILE A 225 -13.67 7.62 -6.14
C ILE A 225 -13.15 7.09 -4.80
N LEU A 226 -14.00 7.16 -3.78
CA LEU A 226 -13.73 6.58 -2.46
C LEU A 226 -14.13 5.10 -2.41
N LEU A 227 -13.20 4.21 -2.03
CA LEU A 227 -13.42 2.76 -1.95
C LEU A 227 -14.06 2.26 -0.64
#